data_AF-A0A437JH78-F1
#
_entry.id   AF-A0A437JH78-F1
#
_cell.length_a   1.000
_cell.length_b   1.000
_cell.length_c   1.000
_cell.angle_alpha   90.00
_cell.angle_beta   90.00
_cell.angle_gamma   90.00
#
_symmetry.space_group_name_H-M   'P 1'
#
loop_
_entity.id
_entity.type
_entity.pdbx_description
1 polymer ?
#
loop_
_entity_poly.entity_id
_entity_poly.type
_entity_poly.pdbx_seq_one_letter_code
_entity_poly.pdbx_strand_id
1 'polypeptide(L)'
;TINPVKEIIDAAHKVGAIVMLDGAQSTVHLDIDVQQLDCDFFAISSHKVYGPTGIGVLYGKRALLEAMPPFMGGGEMIKDVTFEKTTWNDLPYKFEAGTPNIADTVALKAALDFVSGIGKSTIRKYEDELLRYATEQLQS
;
A
#
# COMPACT_ATOMS: atom_id res chain seq x y z
N THR A 1 18.74 -3.31 -4.47
CA THR A 1 18.83 -4.29 -3.36
C THR A 1 17.45 -4.46 -2.74
N ILE A 2 17.19 -5.58 -2.06
CA ILE A 2 15.93 -5.84 -1.33
C ILE A 2 16.25 -5.84 0.16
N ASN A 3 15.50 -5.07 0.95
CA ASN A 3 15.74 -4.95 2.40
C ASN A 3 15.20 -6.18 3.16
N PRO A 4 15.86 -6.62 4.25
CA PRO A 4 15.38 -7.71 5.10
C PRO A 4 14.25 -7.23 6.03
N VAL A 5 13.12 -6.82 5.45
CA VAL A 5 12.05 -6.12 6.19
C VAL A 5 11.47 -6.94 7.33
N LYS A 6 11.42 -8.28 7.23
CA LYS A 6 10.91 -9.13 8.30
C LYS A 6 11.77 -9.05 9.57
N GLU A 7 13.09 -9.06 9.41
CA GLU A 7 14.03 -8.95 10.54
C GLU A 7 13.93 -7.56 11.20
N ILE A 8 13.75 -6.53 10.38
CA ILE A 8 13.55 -5.15 10.85
C ILE A 8 12.25 -5.02 11.65
N ILE A 9 11.15 -5.60 11.14
CA ILE A 9 9.86 -5.62 11.83
C ILE A 9 9.98 -6.34 13.18
N ASP A 10 10.56 -7.54 13.18
CA ASP A 10 10.72 -8.34 14.40
C ASP A 10 11.59 -7.62 15.45
N ALA A 11 12.63 -6.90 15.02
CA ALA A 11 13.45 -6.10 15.92
C ALA A 11 12.70 -4.87 16.46
N ALA A 12 11.94 -4.18 15.63
CA ALA A 12 11.15 -3.01 16.01
C ALA A 12 10.05 -3.37 17.03
N HIS A 13 9.33 -4.46 16.79
CA HIS A 13 8.27 -4.91 17.68
C HIS A 13 8.77 -5.33 19.06
N LYS A 14 9.99 -5.90 19.15
CA LYS A 14 10.61 -6.23 20.45
C LYS A 14 10.81 -5.03 21.36
N VAL A 15 10.90 -3.82 20.79
CA VAL A 15 11.03 -2.56 21.55
C VAL A 15 9.73 -1.74 21.56
N GLY A 16 8.62 -2.31 21.08
CA GLY A 16 7.32 -1.65 21.01
C GLY A 16 7.23 -0.56 19.94
N ALA A 17 8.15 -0.54 18.96
CA ALA A 17 8.09 0.41 17.85
C ALA A 17 7.11 -0.06 16.76
N ILE A 18 6.54 0.90 16.03
CA ILE A 18 5.64 0.68 14.91
C ILE A 18 6.41 0.77 13.58
N VAL A 19 6.08 -0.09 12.62
CA VAL A 19 6.75 -0.15 11.31
C VAL A 19 5.80 0.18 10.16
N MET A 20 6.17 1.22 9.41
CA MET A 20 5.56 1.61 8.14
C MET A 20 6.47 1.19 6.98
N LEU A 21 5.96 0.35 6.09
CA LEU A 21 6.68 -0.08 4.88
C LEU A 21 6.25 0.74 3.66
N ASP A 22 7.24 1.26 2.94
CA ASP A 22 7.06 1.78 1.58
C ASP A 22 7.11 0.61 0.59
N GLY A 23 5.94 0.23 0.08
CA GLY A 23 5.75 -0.82 -0.90
C GLY A 23 5.72 -0.35 -2.35
N ALA A 24 6.01 0.92 -2.63
CA ALA A 24 5.76 1.53 -3.94
C ALA A 24 6.52 0.83 -5.08
N GLN A 25 7.73 0.33 -4.83
CA GLN A 25 8.49 -0.45 -5.82
C GLN A 25 8.24 -1.96 -5.68
N SER A 26 8.07 -2.48 -4.46
CA SER A 26 7.97 -3.93 -4.26
C SER A 26 6.66 -4.51 -4.80
N THR A 27 5.57 -3.74 -4.80
CA THR A 27 4.22 -4.28 -5.03
C THR A 27 4.01 -4.84 -6.44
N VAL A 28 4.71 -4.32 -7.44
CA VAL A 28 4.59 -4.83 -8.82
C VAL A 28 5.49 -6.06 -9.07
N HIS A 29 6.60 -6.18 -8.34
CA HIS A 29 7.63 -7.20 -8.58
C HIS A 29 7.62 -8.38 -7.59
N LEU A 30 7.17 -8.15 -6.35
CA LEU A 30 7.28 -9.10 -5.24
C LEU A 30 5.90 -9.55 -4.76
N ASP A 31 5.83 -10.81 -4.33
CA ASP A 31 4.72 -11.33 -3.55
C ASP A 31 4.83 -10.78 -2.12
N ILE A 32 3.83 -9.99 -1.73
CA ILE A 32 3.79 -9.33 -0.43
C ILE A 32 2.58 -9.85 0.32
N ASP A 33 2.84 -10.47 1.47
CA ASP A 33 1.83 -10.82 2.45
C ASP A 33 2.05 -9.97 3.70
N VAL A 34 1.21 -8.94 3.88
CA VAL A 34 1.31 -8.02 5.02
C VAL A 34 1.01 -8.70 6.37
N GLN A 35 0.25 -9.81 6.37
CA GLN A 35 -0.02 -10.59 7.59
C GLN A 35 1.19 -11.44 7.97
N GLN A 36 1.83 -12.08 6.98
CA GLN A 36 3.06 -12.85 7.22
C GLN A 36 4.23 -11.94 7.64
N LEU A 37 4.34 -10.76 7.02
CA LEU A 37 5.37 -9.78 7.37
C LEU A 37 5.13 -9.14 8.74
N ASP A 38 3.87 -9.07 9.17
CA ASP A 38 3.42 -8.41 10.40
C ASP A 38 3.73 -6.89 10.44
N CYS A 39 3.86 -6.24 9.29
CA CYS A 39 4.04 -4.78 9.25
C CYS A 39 2.78 -4.06 9.78
N ASP A 40 2.98 -2.89 10.41
CA ASP A 40 1.87 -2.14 11.00
C ASP A 40 1.13 -1.28 9.97
N PHE A 41 1.87 -0.78 8.99
CA PHE A 41 1.37 -0.06 7.83
C PHE A 41 2.15 -0.44 6.56
N PHE A 42 1.47 -0.36 5.41
CA PHE A 42 2.07 -0.62 4.10
C PHE A 42 1.42 0.30 3.05
N ALA A 43 2.23 1.06 2.30
CA ALA A 43 1.73 1.98 1.27
C ALA A 43 2.18 1.62 -0.14
N ILE A 44 1.29 1.84 -1.11
CA ILE A 44 1.56 1.65 -2.54
C ILE A 44 1.02 2.80 -3.38
N SER A 45 1.57 2.97 -4.58
CA SER A 45 1.06 3.91 -5.58
C SER A 45 0.59 3.17 -6.82
N SER A 46 -0.62 3.48 -7.28
CA SER A 46 -1.27 2.83 -8.42
C SER A 46 -0.48 2.95 -9.73
N HIS A 47 0.08 4.14 -10.00
CA HIS A 47 0.84 4.39 -11.23
C HIS A 47 2.15 3.59 -11.35
N LYS A 48 2.56 2.86 -10.30
CA LYS A 48 3.69 1.92 -10.35
C LYS A 48 3.27 0.46 -10.54
N VAL A 49 1.96 0.19 -10.52
CA VAL A 49 1.36 -1.13 -10.81
C VAL A 49 0.48 -1.06 -12.07
N TYR A 50 0.88 -0.22 -13.05
CA TYR A 50 0.17 0.02 -14.31
C TYR A 50 -1.24 0.61 -14.17
N GLY A 51 -1.61 1.10 -12.99
CA GLY A 51 -2.87 1.80 -12.76
C GLY A 51 -2.75 3.31 -13.02
N PRO A 52 -3.85 4.07 -12.84
CA PRO A 52 -3.86 5.51 -13.03
C PRO A 52 -3.03 6.27 -11.99
N THR A 53 -2.69 7.53 -12.31
CA THR A 53 -2.14 8.49 -11.36
C THR A 53 -3.22 8.97 -10.38
N GLY A 54 -2.83 9.64 -9.29
CA GLY A 54 -3.80 10.21 -8.35
C GLY A 54 -4.52 9.22 -7.42
N ILE A 55 -4.16 7.94 -7.45
CA ILE A 55 -4.66 6.91 -6.52
C ILE A 55 -3.51 6.06 -5.94
N GLY A 56 -3.71 5.61 -4.71
CA GLY A 56 -2.79 4.75 -3.97
C GLY A 56 -3.55 4.03 -2.86
N VAL A 57 -2.88 3.14 -2.13
CA VAL A 57 -3.49 2.39 -1.04
C VAL A 57 -2.60 2.49 0.19
N LEU A 58 -3.24 2.67 1.35
CA LEU A 58 -2.65 2.50 2.66
C LEU A 58 -3.31 1.30 3.33
N TYR A 59 -2.53 0.26 3.59
CA TYR A 59 -2.88 -0.77 4.56
C TYR A 59 -2.43 -0.30 5.95
N GLY A 60 -3.24 -0.60 6.97
CA GLY A 60 -2.87 -0.45 8.36
C GLY A 60 -3.58 -1.48 9.23
N LYS A 61 -2.94 -1.93 10.31
CA LYS A 61 -3.59 -2.80 11.30
C LYS A 61 -4.82 -2.10 11.88
N ARG A 62 -5.95 -2.81 11.96
CA ARG A 62 -7.25 -2.27 12.41
C ARG A 62 -7.14 -1.46 13.71
N ALA A 63 -6.50 -2.02 14.74
CA ALA A 63 -6.37 -1.37 16.04
C ALA A 63 -5.64 0.00 15.95
N LEU A 64 -4.66 0.12 15.04
CA LEU A 64 -3.94 1.38 14.83
C LEU A 64 -4.81 2.39 14.09
N LEU A 65 -5.53 1.96 13.04
CA LEU A 65 -6.45 2.82 12.30
C LEU A 65 -7.64 3.32 13.15
N GLU A 66 -8.15 2.46 14.04
CA GLU A 66 -9.20 2.83 15.00
C GLU A 66 -8.67 3.88 16.00
N ALA A 67 -7.46 3.69 16.53
CA ALA A 67 -6.84 4.59 17.50
C ALA A 67 -6.39 5.94 16.90
N MET A 68 -5.98 5.97 15.63
CA MET A 68 -5.53 7.19 14.96
C MET A 68 -6.66 8.23 14.83
N PRO A 69 -6.40 9.53 14.99
CA PRO A 69 -7.40 10.56 14.64
C PRO A 69 -7.66 10.58 13.13
N PRO A 70 -8.82 11.09 12.66
CA PRO A 70 -9.02 11.31 11.22
C PRO A 70 -7.97 12.26 10.65
N PHE A 71 -7.69 12.12 9.36
CA PHE A 71 -6.67 12.93 8.68
C PHE A 71 -7.27 14.19 8.03
N MET A 72 -8.13 14.00 7.02
CA MET A 72 -8.88 15.08 6.39
C MET A 72 -10.31 15.12 6.93
N GLY A 73 -10.90 16.31 7.06
CA GLY A 73 -12.30 16.50 7.45
C GLY A 73 -13.16 16.90 6.26
N GLY A 74 -14.41 16.43 6.23
CA GLY A 74 -15.35 16.75 5.14
C GLY A 74 -16.52 15.78 5.09
N GLY A 75 -17.29 15.79 4.00
CA GLY A 75 -18.32 14.76 3.74
C GLY A 75 -17.72 13.35 3.67
N GLU A 76 -18.58 12.32 3.66
CA GLU A 76 -18.26 10.89 3.61
C GLU A 76 -17.52 10.31 4.84
N MET A 77 -16.56 11.03 5.43
CA MET A 77 -15.78 10.57 6.60
C MET A 77 -16.46 10.83 7.94
N ILE A 78 -17.57 11.57 7.95
CA ILE A 78 -18.37 11.92 9.11
C ILE A 78 -19.60 11.01 9.16
N LYS A 79 -19.95 10.55 10.37
CA LYS A 79 -21.21 9.85 10.64
C LYS A 79 -22.34 10.84 10.98
N ASP A 80 -22.10 11.69 11.98
CA ASP A 80 -23.02 12.75 12.40
C ASP A 80 -22.26 14.06 12.67
N VAL A 81 -22.85 15.19 12.28
CA VAL A 81 -22.31 16.53 12.54
C VAL A 81 -23.37 17.43 13.18
N THR A 82 -22.99 18.06 14.29
CA THR A 82 -23.67 19.22 14.87
C THR A 82 -22.66 20.36 15.02
N PHE A 83 -23.12 21.56 15.41
CA PHE A 83 -22.20 22.67 15.69
C PHE A 83 -21.27 22.39 16.88
N GLU A 84 -21.73 21.57 17.82
CA GLU A 84 -21.03 21.25 19.07
C GLU A 84 -20.17 19.99 18.97
N LYS A 85 -20.51 19.04 18.09
CA LYS A 85 -19.85 17.74 18.02
C LYS A 85 -19.92 17.11 16.64
N THR A 86 -18.80 16.48 16.26
CA THR A 86 -18.71 15.60 15.09
C THR A 86 -18.37 14.19 15.55
N THR A 87 -18.99 13.18 14.94
CA THR A 87 -18.61 11.78 15.09
C THR A 87 -18.13 11.24 13.75
N TRP A 88 -17.09 10.41 13.79
CA TRP A 88 -16.43 9.89 12.58
C TRP A 88 -17.11 8.63 12.09
N ASN A 89 -17.01 8.41 10.78
CA ASN A 89 -17.46 7.17 10.15
C ASN A 89 -16.56 6.00 10.55
N ASP A 90 -17.03 4.79 10.28
CA ASP A 90 -16.26 3.56 10.50
C ASP A 90 -15.11 3.45 9.48
N LEU A 91 -14.16 2.54 9.74
CA LEU A 91 -13.10 2.25 8.78
C LEU A 91 -13.67 1.56 7.52
N PRO A 92 -13.14 1.86 6.31
CA PRO A 92 -12.02 2.77 6.02
C PRO A 92 -12.43 4.25 5.87
N TYR A 93 -13.73 4.55 5.77
CA TYR A 93 -14.27 5.86 5.40
C TYR A 93 -13.84 7.01 6.32
N LYS A 94 -13.51 6.73 7.58
CA LYS A 94 -12.85 7.69 8.50
C LYS A 94 -11.66 8.45 7.87
N PHE A 95 -10.96 7.85 6.90
CA PHE A 95 -9.78 8.42 6.24
C PHE A 95 -10.01 8.87 4.80
N GLU A 96 -11.24 8.76 4.27
CA GLU A 96 -11.57 9.02 2.86
C GLU A 96 -12.59 10.17 2.76
N ALA A 97 -12.13 11.39 3.06
CA ALA A 97 -12.99 12.57 3.08
C ALA A 97 -13.36 13.07 1.67
N GLY A 98 -14.64 13.39 1.49
CA GLY A 98 -15.19 13.94 0.25
C GLY A 98 -15.42 12.90 -0.83
N THR A 99 -15.86 13.35 -2.01
CA THR A 99 -16.09 12.45 -3.15
C THR A 99 -14.77 11.78 -3.55
N PRO A 100 -14.68 10.44 -3.54
CA PRO A 100 -13.44 9.76 -3.85
C PRO A 100 -13.10 9.86 -5.34
N ASN A 101 -11.87 9.48 -5.70
CA ASN A 101 -11.49 9.31 -7.09
C ASN A 101 -12.06 7.99 -7.64
N ILE A 102 -13.38 7.99 -7.91
CA ILE A 102 -14.18 6.79 -8.18
C ILE A 102 -13.65 6.01 -9.39
N ALA A 103 -13.48 6.69 -10.54
CA ALA A 103 -13.09 6.05 -11.78
C ALA A 103 -11.71 5.38 -11.67
N ASP A 104 -10.75 6.08 -11.06
CA ASP A 104 -9.39 5.58 -10.93
C ASP A 104 -9.27 4.47 -9.88
N THR A 105 -10.11 4.50 -8.85
CA THR A 105 -10.23 3.39 -7.89
C THR A 105 -10.70 2.11 -8.58
N VAL A 106 -11.68 2.23 -9.49
CA VAL A 106 -12.14 1.09 -10.31
C VAL A 106 -11.05 0.64 -11.28
N ALA A 107 -10.35 1.57 -11.92
CA ALA A 107 -9.27 1.26 -12.87
C ALA A 107 -8.06 0.58 -12.18
N LEU A 108 -7.75 0.93 -10.93
CA LEU A 108 -6.72 0.25 -10.15
C LEU A 108 -6.99 -1.26 -10.02
N LYS A 109 -8.26 -1.66 -9.84
CA LYS A 109 -8.61 -3.10 -9.83
C LYS A 109 -8.19 -3.78 -11.14
N ALA A 110 -8.49 -3.18 -12.29
CA ALA A 110 -8.13 -3.73 -13.59
C ALA A 110 -6.60 -3.86 -13.75
N ALA A 111 -5.85 -2.89 -13.25
CA ALA A 111 -4.38 -2.94 -13.26
C ALA A 111 -3.83 -4.07 -12.36
N LEU A 112 -4.40 -4.24 -11.15
CA LEU A 112 -4.05 -5.34 -10.25
C LEU A 112 -4.41 -6.71 -10.85
N ASP A 113 -5.57 -6.83 -11.49
CA ASP A 113 -6.00 -8.06 -12.19
C ASP A 113 -5.04 -8.37 -13.35
N PHE A 114 -4.57 -7.37 -14.09
CA PHE A 114 -3.59 -7.53 -15.16
C PHE A 114 -2.26 -8.12 -14.64
N VAL A 115 -1.68 -7.52 -13.60
CA VAL A 115 -0.45 -8.03 -12.97
C VAL A 115 -0.66 -9.44 -12.43
N SER A 116 -1.79 -9.70 -11.78
CA SER A 116 -2.13 -11.01 -11.21
C SER A 116 -2.33 -12.07 -12.30
N GLY A 117 -2.90 -11.69 -13.45
CA GLY A 117 -3.13 -12.58 -14.59
C GLY A 117 -1.85 -13.03 -15.29
N ILE A 118 -0.81 -12.17 -15.33
CA ILE A 118 0.53 -12.57 -15.79
C ILE A 118 1.25 -13.41 -14.73
N GLY A 119 1.06 -13.06 -13.46
CA GLY A 119 1.69 -13.69 -12.31
C GLY A 119 3.04 -13.08 -12.00
N LYS A 120 3.22 -12.67 -10.73
CA LYS A 120 4.43 -11.98 -10.26
C LYS A 120 5.70 -12.82 -10.37
N SER A 121 5.60 -14.14 -10.21
CA SER A 121 6.73 -15.06 -10.42
C SER A 121 7.24 -15.04 -11.87
N THR A 122 6.33 -14.97 -12.84
CA THR A 122 6.65 -14.84 -14.27
C THR A 122 7.33 -13.51 -14.55
N ILE A 123 6.74 -12.41 -14.05
CA ILE A 123 7.28 -11.05 -14.18
C ILE A 123 8.71 -10.99 -13.62
N ARG A 124 8.88 -11.44 -12.38
CA ARG A 124 10.16 -11.42 -11.69
C ARG A 124 11.24 -12.23 -12.41
N LYS A 125 10.91 -13.43 -12.89
CA LYS A 125 11.88 -14.24 -13.64
C LYS A 125 12.39 -13.49 -14.86
N TYR A 126 11.50 -12.83 -15.61
CA TYR A 126 11.88 -12.06 -16.78
C TYR A 126 12.71 -10.83 -16.42
N GLU A 127 12.34 -10.12 -15.35
CA GLU A 127 13.10 -8.97 -14.84
C GLU A 127 14.50 -9.37 -14.38
N ASP A 128 14.65 -10.52 -13.71
CA ASP A 128 15.94 -11.05 -13.28
C ASP A 128 16.84 -11.40 -14.49
N GLU A 129 16.26 -11.93 -15.57
CA GLU A 129 16.98 -12.19 -16.83
C GLU A 129 17.49 -10.89 -17.47
N LEU A 130 16.64 -9.85 -17.53
CA LEU A 130 17.01 -8.54 -18.06
C LEU A 130 18.06 -7.84 -17.20
N LEU A 131 17.90 -7.88 -15.87
CA LEU A 131 18.82 -7.28 -14.92
C LEU A 131 20.21 -7.91 -15.05
N ARG A 132 20.28 -9.25 -15.11
CA ARG A 132 21.54 -9.98 -15.29
C ARG A 132 22.23 -9.55 -16.59
N TYR A 133 21.50 -9.59 -17.70
CA TYR A 133 22.04 -9.23 -19.01
C TYR A 133 22.58 -7.79 -19.02
N ALA A 134 21.78 -6.81 -18.56
CA ALA A 134 22.20 -5.42 -18.55
C ALA A 134 23.39 -5.18 -17.61
N THR A 135 23.44 -5.86 -16.47
CA THR A 135 24.57 -5.74 -15.52
C THR A 135 25.86 -6.29 -16.13
N GLU A 136 25.82 -7.43 -16.82
CA GLU A 136 26.98 -7.99 -17.53
C GLU A 136 27.51 -7.02 -18.59
N GLN A 137 26.61 -6.39 -19.36
CA GLN A 137 27.00 -5.40 -20.39
C GLN A 137 27.57 -4.09 -19.81
N LEU A 138 27.18 -3.70 -18.60
CA LEU A 138 27.70 -2.50 -17.94
C LEU A 138 29.06 -2.73 -17.28
N GLN A 139 29.46 -3.99 -17.09
CA GLN A 139 30.73 -4.38 -16.46
C GLN A 139 31.84 -4.70 -17.48
N SER A 140 31.50 -4.85 -18.76
CA SER A 140 32.44 -5.03 -19.88
C SER A 140 32.96 -3.71 -20.42
#